data_AF-A0A1I5NB65-F1
#
_entry.id   AF-A0A1I5NB65-F1
#
_cell.length_a   1.000
_cell.length_b   1.000
_cell.length_c   1.000
_cell.angle_alpha   90.00
_cell.angle_beta   90.00
_cell.angle_gamma   90.00
#
_symmetry.space_group_name_H-M   'P 1'
#
loop_
_entity.id
_entity.type
_entity.pdbx_description
1 polymer ?
#
loop_
_entity_poly.entity_id
_entity_poly.type
_entity_poly.pdbx_seq_one_letter_code
_entity_poly.pdbx_strand_id
1 'polypeptide(L)'
;MSTNVAKDDTLKFRMDAATAELMERARAYVNLDKSKFVRHCIREKAEAILAEHEKTVFTQDDWLTFFDMIDNPPAPTERMKKAAEKYKEITASHAV
;
A
#
# COMPACT_ATOMS: atom_id res chain seq x y z
N MET A 1 4.44 -21.17 5.20
CA MET A 1 4.66 -19.98 6.04
C MET A 1 3.85 -20.14 7.32
N SER A 2 4.47 -20.62 8.40
CA SER A 2 3.80 -20.77 9.70
C SER A 2 3.73 -19.40 10.38
N THR A 3 2.55 -18.79 10.43
CA THR A 3 2.34 -17.52 11.14
C THR A 3 2.35 -17.79 12.64
N ASN A 4 3.44 -17.44 13.32
CA ASN A 4 3.51 -17.39 14.78
C ASN A 4 2.64 -16.21 15.23
N VAL A 5 1.42 -16.49 15.67
CA VAL A 5 0.52 -15.47 16.20
C VAL A 5 0.97 -15.20 17.64
N ALA A 6 1.77 -14.15 17.81
CA ALA A 6 2.11 -13.65 19.13
C ALA A 6 0.83 -13.22 19.84
N LYS A 7 0.76 -13.42 21.16
CA LYS A 7 -0.43 -13.17 21.98
C LYS A 7 -0.92 -11.70 21.91
N ASP A 8 -0.05 -10.80 21.49
CA ASP A 8 -0.27 -9.35 21.41
C ASP A 8 -1.15 -8.90 20.22
N ASP A 9 -1.29 -9.73 19.17
CA ASP A 9 -2.01 -9.35 17.94
C ASP A 9 -3.52 -9.69 17.96
N THR A 10 -4.11 -9.82 19.15
CA THR A 10 -5.54 -10.21 19.26
C THR A 10 -6.47 -9.02 19.02
N LEU A 11 -7.18 -9.03 17.89
CA LEU A 11 -8.19 -8.03 17.58
C LEU A 11 -9.53 -8.33 18.28
N LYS A 12 -10.00 -7.41 19.14
CA LYS A 12 -11.34 -7.44 19.74
C LYS A 12 -12.11 -6.20 19.31
N PHE A 13 -13.28 -6.39 18.72
CA PHE A 13 -14.15 -5.29 18.30
C PHE A 13 -15.61 -5.61 18.59
N ARG A 14 -16.41 -4.56 18.78
CA ARG A 14 -17.87 -4.66 18.83
C ARG A 14 -18.42 -4.55 17.42
N MET A 15 -19.52 -5.25 17.17
CA MET A 15 -20.19 -5.30 15.88
C MET A 15 -21.69 -5.18 16.14
N ASP A 16 -22.38 -4.39 15.32
CA ASP A 16 -23.83 -4.29 15.36
C ASP A 16 -24.49 -5.59 14.86
N ALA A 17 -25.78 -5.74 15.15
CA ALA A 17 -26.51 -6.96 14.82
C ALA A 17 -26.60 -7.22 13.31
N ALA A 18 -26.76 -6.17 12.49
CA ALA A 18 -26.90 -6.32 11.04
C ALA A 18 -25.59 -6.78 10.41
N THR A 19 -24.46 -6.19 10.81
CA THR A 19 -23.13 -6.64 10.35
C THR A 19 -22.82 -8.06 10.82
N ALA A 20 -23.22 -8.43 12.04
CA ALA A 20 -23.04 -9.78 12.56
C ALA A 20 -23.81 -10.83 11.74
N GLU A 21 -25.07 -10.54 11.38
CA GLU A 21 -25.90 -11.42 10.56
C GLU A 21 -25.34 -11.58 9.15
N LEU A 22 -24.91 -10.46 8.53
CA LEU A 22 -24.31 -10.48 7.21
C LEU A 22 -23.03 -11.34 7.18
N MET A 23 -22.15 -11.17 8.17
CA MET A 23 -20.95 -11.98 8.32
C MET A 23 -21.30 -13.47 8.47
N GLU A 24 -22.31 -13.79 9.28
CA GLU A 24 -22.72 -15.17 9.53
C GLU A 24 -23.22 -15.87 8.27
N ARG A 25 -24.02 -15.17 7.46
CA ARG A 25 -24.50 -15.69 6.17
C ARG A 25 -23.36 -15.84 5.17
N ALA A 26 -22.48 -14.84 5.05
CA ALA A 26 -21.37 -14.88 4.10
C ALA A 26 -20.38 -16.00 4.43
N ARG A 27 -19.98 -16.15 5.70
CA ARG A 27 -19.04 -17.19 6.12
C ARG A 27 -19.59 -18.61 5.92
N ALA A 28 -20.92 -18.78 5.98
CA ALA A 28 -21.56 -20.07 5.76
C ALA A 28 -21.39 -20.53 4.30
N TYR A 29 -21.48 -19.61 3.32
CA TYR A 29 -21.25 -19.93 1.91
C TYR A 29 -19.83 -20.39 1.61
N VAL A 30 -18.84 -19.85 2.32
CA VAL A 30 -17.42 -20.22 2.16
C VAL A 30 -16.94 -21.25 3.18
N ASN A 31 -17.85 -21.76 4.01
CA ASN A 31 -17.60 -22.75 5.06
C ASN A 31 -16.41 -22.40 5.99
N LEU A 32 -16.32 -21.13 6.40
CA LEU A 32 -15.28 -20.63 7.30
C LEU A 32 -15.84 -20.35 8.70
N ASP A 33 -15.00 -20.58 9.72
CA ASP A 33 -15.27 -20.07 11.06
C ASP A 33 -15.12 -18.54 11.10
N LYS A 34 -15.69 -17.91 12.14
CA LYS A 34 -15.72 -16.44 12.29
C LYS A 34 -14.32 -15.83 12.24
N SER A 35 -13.36 -16.41 12.95
CA SER A 35 -12.00 -15.86 13.03
C SER A 35 -11.24 -15.97 11.71
N LYS A 36 -11.37 -17.10 11.00
CA LYS A 36 -10.78 -17.29 9.66
C LYS A 36 -11.42 -16.34 8.66
N PHE A 37 -12.74 -16.22 8.67
CA PHE A 37 -13.46 -15.30 7.79
C PHE A 37 -13.00 -13.86 7.98
N VAL A 38 -13.00 -13.36 9.23
CA VAL A 38 -12.56 -11.98 9.53
C VAL A 38 -11.11 -11.75 9.12
N ARG A 39 -10.18 -12.67 9.44
CA ARG A 39 -8.79 -12.54 9.00
C ARG A 39 -8.63 -12.53 7.49
N HIS A 40 -9.44 -13.32 6.77
CA HIS A 40 -9.42 -13.36 5.32
C HIS A 40 -9.88 -12.03 4.73
N CYS A 41 -11.03 -11.51 5.16
CA CYS A 41 -11.55 -10.23 4.69
C CYS A 41 -10.64 -9.05 5.02
N ILE A 42 -10.04 -9.02 6.22
CA ILE A 42 -9.06 -7.98 6.60
C ILE A 42 -7.87 -8.01 5.66
N ARG A 43 -7.31 -9.20 5.40
CA ARG A 43 -6.16 -9.35 4.51
C ARG A 43 -6.49 -8.91 3.09
N GLU A 44 -7.58 -9.42 2.54
CA GLU A 44 -8.03 -9.08 1.19
C GLU A 44 -8.22 -7.57 1.03
N LYS A 45 -8.92 -6.93 1.98
CA LYS A 45 -9.15 -5.49 1.90
C LYS A 45 -7.86 -4.68 2.09
N ALA A 46 -6.97 -5.10 2.99
CA ALA A 46 -5.69 -4.45 3.19
C ALA A 46 -4.81 -4.55 1.94
N GLU A 47 -4.70 -5.73 1.34
CA GLU A 47 -3.96 -5.95 0.10
C GLU A 47 -4.51 -5.10 -1.06
N ALA A 48 -5.83 -4.97 -1.17
CA ALA A 48 -6.45 -4.11 -2.17
C ALA A 48 -6.12 -2.61 -1.97
N ILE A 49 -6.18 -2.12 -0.73
CA ILE A 49 -5.83 -0.73 -0.41
C ILE A 49 -4.34 -0.47 -0.67
N LEU A 50 -3.46 -1.38 -0.26
CA LEU A 50 -2.02 -1.24 -0.52
C LEU A 50 -1.74 -1.26 -2.03
N ALA A 51 -2.40 -2.16 -2.78
CA ALA A 51 -2.25 -2.19 -4.23
C ALA A 51 -2.71 -0.87 -4.88
N GLU A 52 -3.76 -0.23 -4.38
CA GLU A 52 -4.24 1.05 -4.89
C GLU A 52 -3.26 2.21 -4.63
N HIS A 53 -2.60 2.22 -3.47
CA HIS A 53 -1.74 3.34 -3.07
C HIS A 53 -0.26 3.14 -3.38
N GLU A 54 0.24 1.91 -3.41
CA GLU A 54 1.67 1.61 -3.57
C GLU A 54 2.04 1.18 -5.01
N LYS A 55 1.08 0.76 -5.83
CA LYS A 55 1.36 0.39 -7.22
C LYS A 55 1.09 1.56 -8.14
N THR A 56 2.16 2.11 -8.72
CA THR A 56 2.04 2.99 -9.88
C THR A 56 1.69 2.14 -11.09
N VAL A 57 0.44 2.22 -11.55
CA VAL A 57 -0.01 1.57 -12.78
C VAL A 57 0.34 2.48 -13.94
N PHE A 58 1.29 2.05 -14.77
CA PHE A 58 1.62 2.72 -16.03
C PHE A 58 0.70 2.25 -17.15
N THR A 59 0.34 3.16 -18.06
CA THR A 59 -0.15 2.73 -19.38
C THR A 59 0.99 2.10 -20.18
N GLN A 60 0.68 1.42 -21.28
CA GLN A 60 1.72 0.82 -22.13
C GLN A 60 2.70 1.88 -22.67
N ASP A 61 2.19 3.07 -23.02
CA ASP A 61 3.00 4.18 -23.52
C ASP A 61 3.86 4.79 -22.41
N ASP A 62 3.31 4.93 -21.21
CA ASP A 62 4.08 5.40 -20.05
C ASP A 62 5.19 4.42 -19.68
N TRP A 63 4.93 3.11 -19.80
CA TRP A 63 5.92 2.08 -19.53
C TRP A 63 7.13 2.19 -20.48
N LEU A 64 6.87 2.32 -21.78
CA LEU A 64 7.93 2.49 -22.78
C LEU A 64 8.71 3.78 -22.54
N THR A 65 8.01 4.88 -22.27
CA THR A 65 8.63 6.19 -22.01
C THR A 65 9.47 6.17 -20.73
N PHE A 66 8.97 5.54 -19.67
CA PHE A 66 9.67 5.44 -18.39
C PHE A 66 10.98 4.65 -18.51
N PHE A 67 10.96 3.50 -19.19
CA PHE A 67 12.18 2.71 -19.39
C PHE A 67 13.16 3.37 -20.34
N ASP A 68 12.68 4.03 -21.42
CA ASP A 68 13.56 4.81 -22.29
C ASP A 68 14.27 5.93 -21.53
N MET A 69 13.59 6.60 -20.59
CA MET A 69 14.22 7.62 -19.74
C MET A 69 15.27 7.05 -18.76
N ILE A 70 15.20 5.76 -18.40
CA ILE A 70 16.22 5.09 -17.57
C ILE A 70 17.42 4.69 -18.44
N ASP A 71 17.17 4.13 -19.62
CA ASP A 71 18.22 3.66 -20.53
C ASP A 71 18.94 4.83 -21.20
N ASN A 72 18.22 5.90 -21.53
CA ASN A 72 18.69 7.11 -22.21
C ASN A 72 18.37 8.37 -21.37
N PRO A 73 19.03 8.56 -20.23
CA PRO A 73 18.71 9.68 -19.34
C PRO A 73 19.02 11.02 -20.02
N PRO A 74 18.04 11.92 -20.15
CA PRO A 74 18.27 13.23 -20.75
C PRO A 74 19.10 14.11 -19.83
N ALA A 75 19.78 15.10 -20.41
CA ALA A 75 20.54 16.07 -19.64
C ALA A 75 19.62 16.88 -18.69
N PRO A 76 20.04 17.14 -17.43
CA PRO A 76 19.24 17.90 -16.49
C PRO A 76 18.94 19.31 -16.99
N THR A 77 17.69 19.74 -16.85
CA THR A 77 17.27 21.11 -17.21
C THR A 77 17.85 22.14 -16.25
N GLU A 78 17.94 23.40 -16.71
CA GLU A 78 18.43 24.51 -15.87
C GLU A 78 17.60 24.72 -14.59
N ARG A 79 16.28 24.45 -14.62
CA ARG A 79 15.44 24.49 -13.41
C ARG A 79 15.80 23.36 -12.44
N MET A 80 16.10 22.16 -12.93
CA MET A 80 16.52 21.03 -12.08
C MET A 80 17.86 21.32 -11.39
N LYS A 81 18.83 21.89 -12.12
CA LYS A 81 20.13 22.29 -11.56
C LYS A 81 19.96 23.31 -10.43
N LYS A 82 19.19 24.38 -10.68
CA LYS A 82 18.88 25.41 -9.66
C LYS A 82 18.15 24.84 -8.44
N ALA A 83 17.22 23.90 -8.64
CA ALA A 83 16.52 23.25 -7.53
C ALA A 83 17.47 22.41 -6.66
N ALA A 84 18.41 21.70 -7.29
CA ALA A 84 19.42 20.92 -6.58
C ALA A 84 20.39 21.82 -5.78
N GLU A 85 20.81 22.96 -6.34
CA GLU A 85 21.61 23.96 -5.63
C GLU A 85 20.86 24.52 -4.41
N LYS A 86 19.61 24.94 -4.60
CA LYS A 86 18.76 25.43 -3.51
C LYS A 86 18.56 24.38 -2.41
N TYR A 87 18.39 23.11 -2.78
CA TYR A 87 18.27 22.03 -1.79
C TYR A 87 19.54 21.89 -0.95
N LYS A 88 20.73 21.93 -1.58
CA LYS A 88 22.02 21.90 -0.87
C LYS A 88 22.16 23.06 0.13
N GLU A 89 21.74 24.26 -0.26
CA GLU A 89 21.74 25.44 0.61
C GLU A 89 20.83 25.24 1.84
N ILE A 90 19.60 24.73 1.64
CA ILE A 90 18.64 24.46 2.72
C ILE A 90 19.17 23.39 3.68
N THR A 91 19.70 22.28 3.15
CA THR A 91 20.24 21.20 4.00
C THR A 91 21.49 21.65 4.75
N ALA A 92 22.35 22.48 4.15
CA ALA A 92 23.51 23.07 4.83
C ALA A 92 23.11 24.06 5.92
N SER A 93 22.03 24.84 5.75
CA SER A 93 21.56 25.78 6.78
C SER A 93 20.83 25.11 7.95
N HIS A 94 20.30 23.89 7.77
CA HIS A 94 19.59 23.13 8.80
C HIS A 94 20.52 22.17 9.59
N ALA A 95 21.80 22.10 9.22
CA ALA A 95 22.82 21.29 9.87
C ALA A 95 23.66 22.06 10.92
N VAL A 96 23.17 23.21 11.40
CA VAL A 96 23.78 24.04 12.45
C VAL A 96 22.87 24.11 13.67
#